data_AF-A0A357XUX0-F1
#
_entry.id   AF-A0A357XUX0-F1
#
_cell.length_a   1.000
_cell.length_b   1.000
_cell.length_c   1.000
_cell.angle_alpha   90.00
_cell.angle_beta   90.00
_cell.angle_gamma   90.00
#
_symmetry.space_group_name_H-M   'P 1'
#
loop_
_entity.id
_entity.type
_entity.pdbx_description
1 polymer ?
#
loop_
_entity_poly.entity_id
_entity_poly.type
_entity_poly.pdbx_seq_one_letter_code
_entity_poly.pdbx_strand_id
1 'polypeptide(L)'
;MTMSNDVQTPPDDHSLQIWGMNLNTYCMLLHLSQFCQAICPGLGLIAPIVLWVVNKDKSALVDTHGKVILNWIISLVIYTTVLGLMMFTSLLLTAVFIGFVLIIPVTLAGLALVAAAMAFPIVGAIKANEGIVWLYPLCIPFFKVDLPDPSGNVVPANTSTF
;
A
#
# COMPACT_ATOMS: atom_id res chain seq x y z
N MET A 1 49.77 9.92 -14.43
CA MET A 1 48.74 8.87 -14.55
C MET A 1 47.54 9.36 -13.76
N THR A 2 46.69 10.17 -14.39
CA THR A 2 45.49 10.73 -13.75
C THR A 2 44.42 9.64 -13.76
N MET A 3 44.07 9.13 -12.58
CA MET A 3 42.87 8.32 -12.44
C MET A 3 41.68 9.23 -12.78
N SER A 4 41.07 8.99 -13.95
CA SER A 4 39.76 9.53 -14.29
C SER A 4 38.81 9.03 -13.21
N ASN A 5 38.41 9.92 -12.30
CA ASN A 5 37.24 9.67 -11.48
C ASN A 5 36.06 9.78 -12.44
N ASP A 6 35.75 8.68 -13.10
CA ASP A 6 34.51 8.51 -13.83
C ASP A 6 33.41 8.72 -12.79
N VAL A 7 32.81 9.91 -12.84
CA VAL A 7 31.61 10.22 -12.07
C VAL A 7 30.59 9.20 -12.52
N GLN A 8 30.40 8.13 -11.76
CA GLN A 8 29.31 7.20 -11.95
C GLN A 8 28.04 8.02 -11.79
N THR A 9 27.45 8.40 -12.92
CA THR A 9 26.09 8.90 -12.94
C THR A 9 25.22 7.85 -12.26
N PRO A 10 24.30 8.23 -11.36
CA PRO A 10 23.37 7.27 -10.77
C PRO A 10 22.77 6.42 -11.88
N PRO A 11 22.67 5.09 -11.71
CA PRO A 11 22.02 4.25 -12.69
C PRO A 11 20.65 4.85 -13.02
N ASP A 12 20.32 4.92 -14.30
CA ASP A 12 18.95 5.21 -14.72
C ASP A 12 18.02 4.24 -13.98
N ASP A 13 16.91 4.72 -13.41
CA ASP A 13 16.03 3.95 -12.52
C ASP A 13 15.59 2.60 -13.14
N HIS A 14 15.59 2.52 -14.48
CA HIS A 14 15.31 1.31 -15.26
C HIS A 14 16.40 0.22 -15.20
N SER A 15 17.67 0.57 -14.96
CA SER A 15 18.77 -0.40 -14.79
C SER A 15 19.01 -0.77 -13.32
N LEU A 16 18.40 -0.05 -12.39
CA LEU A 16 18.52 -0.32 -10.96
C LEU A 16 17.95 -1.70 -10.62
N GLN A 17 18.76 -2.52 -9.96
CA GLN A 17 18.35 -3.83 -9.47
C GLN A 17 18.30 -3.85 -7.94
N ILE A 18 17.18 -4.34 -7.40
CA ILE A 18 17.03 -4.58 -5.97
C ILE A 18 17.10 -6.08 -5.75
N TRP A 19 18.14 -6.54 -5.04
CA TRP A 19 18.41 -7.97 -4.79
C TRP A 19 18.53 -8.81 -6.07
N GLY A 20 19.11 -8.22 -7.13
CA GLY A 20 19.26 -8.88 -8.43
C GLY A 20 17.97 -8.99 -9.24
N MET A 21 16.88 -8.37 -8.79
CA MET A 21 15.62 -8.27 -9.53
C MET A 21 15.46 -6.87 -10.11
N ASN A 22 14.70 -6.75 -11.20
CA ASN A 22 14.31 -5.46 -11.76
C ASN A 22 13.51 -4.64 -10.73
N LEU A 23 13.69 -3.32 -10.71
CA LEU A 23 13.04 -2.39 -9.80
C LEU A 23 11.50 -2.52 -9.79
N ASN A 24 10.87 -2.61 -10.97
CA ASN A 24 9.41 -2.72 -11.10
C ASN A 24 8.92 -4.05 -10.51
N THR A 25 9.67 -5.13 -10.74
CA THR A 25 9.39 -6.44 -10.13
C THR A 25 9.49 -6.36 -8.60
N TYR A 26 10.47 -5.64 -8.07
CA TYR A 26 10.57 -5.42 -6.62
C TYR A 26 9.36 -4.65 -6.07
N CYS A 27 8.94 -3.58 -6.75
CA CYS A 27 7.76 -2.80 -6.36
C CYS A 27 6.46 -3.62 -6.45
N MET A 28 6.32 -4.47 -7.48
CA MET A 28 5.23 -5.45 -7.59
C MET A 28 5.22 -6.38 -6.38
N LEU A 29 6.37 -6.96 -6.00
CA LEU A 29 6.48 -7.83 -4.83
C LEU A 29 6.17 -7.10 -3.52
N LEU A 30 6.51 -5.81 -3.43
CA LEU A 30 6.17 -4.97 -2.30
C LEU A 30 4.64 -4.93 -2.09
N HIS A 31 3.85 -4.74 -3.15
CA HIS A 31 2.38 -4.80 -3.08
C HIS A 31 1.88 -6.21 -2.74
N LEU A 32 2.42 -7.25 -3.38
CA LEU A 32 1.97 -8.63 -3.15
C LEU A 32 2.32 -9.18 -1.76
N SER A 33 3.35 -8.62 -1.11
CA SER A 33 3.77 -9.03 0.24
C SER A 33 2.67 -8.83 1.30
N GLN A 34 1.67 -7.99 1.03
CA GLN A 34 0.49 -7.83 1.87
C GLN A 34 -0.29 -9.16 2.03
N PHE A 35 -0.19 -10.07 1.06
CA PHE A 35 -0.82 -11.40 1.13
C PHE A 35 -0.05 -12.43 1.96
N CYS A 36 1.13 -12.10 2.48
CA CYS A 36 1.87 -13.02 3.37
C CYS A 36 1.09 -13.37 4.64
N GLN A 37 0.05 -12.59 5.00
CA GLN A 37 -0.86 -12.95 6.08
C GLN A 37 -1.59 -14.29 5.87
N ALA A 38 -1.70 -14.77 4.63
CA ALA A 38 -2.27 -16.08 4.32
C ALA A 38 -1.42 -17.24 4.85
N ILE A 39 -0.12 -17.01 5.07
CA ILE A 39 0.81 -18.00 5.64
C ILE A 39 0.76 -17.93 7.17
N CYS A 40 0.87 -16.73 7.73
CA CYS A 40 0.81 -16.50 9.17
C CYS A 40 0.14 -15.15 9.45
N PRO A 41 -0.88 -15.11 10.34
CA PRO A 41 -1.52 -13.85 10.74
C PRO A 41 -0.49 -12.81 11.18
N GLY A 42 -0.64 -11.57 10.71
CA GLY A 42 0.28 -10.47 10.99
C GLY A 42 1.43 -10.31 9.98
N LEU A 43 1.81 -11.34 9.22
CA LEU A 43 2.86 -11.18 8.21
C LEU A 43 2.49 -10.22 7.07
N GLY A 44 1.21 -10.09 6.73
CA GLY A 44 0.74 -9.11 5.74
C GLY A 44 0.89 -7.64 6.16
N LEU A 45 1.14 -7.39 7.46
CA LEU A 45 1.53 -6.08 7.98
C LEU A 45 3.05 -5.93 7.98
N ILE A 46 3.76 -6.95 8.44
CA ILE A 46 5.21 -6.87 8.67
C ILE A 46 6.01 -6.93 7.36
N ALA A 47 5.68 -7.87 6.47
CA ALA A 47 6.40 -8.10 5.22
C ALA A 47 6.53 -6.85 4.33
N PRO A 48 5.44 -6.12 3.98
CA PRO A 48 5.55 -4.91 3.17
C PRO A 48 6.38 -3.81 3.86
N ILE A 49 6.28 -3.67 5.18
CA ILE A 49 7.03 -2.67 5.93
C ILE A 49 8.52 -2.97 5.91
N VAL A 50 8.90 -4.22 6.16
CA VAL A 50 10.32 -4.64 6.12
C VAL A 50 10.90 -4.46 4.73
N LEU A 51 10.19 -4.90 3.69
CA LEU A 51 10.61 -4.72 2.30
C LEU A 51 10.82 -3.23 1.98
N TRP A 52 9.86 -2.37 2.35
CA TRP A 52 9.98 -0.93 2.14
C TRP A 52 11.15 -0.33 2.91
N VAL A 53 11.23 -0.50 4.23
CA VAL A 53 12.26 0.15 5.06
C VAL A 53 13.68 -0.22 4.64
N VAL A 54 13.91 -1.47 4.22
CA VAL A 54 15.25 -1.94 3.82
C VAL A 54 15.73 -1.34 2.49
N ASN A 55 14.81 -0.92 1.60
CA ASN A 55 15.17 -0.49 0.25
C ASN A 55 14.66 0.91 -0.14
N LYS A 56 13.90 1.60 0.71
CA LYS A 56 13.34 2.94 0.42
C LYS A 56 14.40 3.99 0.10
N ASP A 57 15.59 3.89 0.70
CA ASP A 57 16.67 4.86 0.47
C ASP A 57 17.45 4.58 -0.83
N LYS A 58 17.15 3.48 -1.53
CA LYS A 58 17.81 3.08 -2.78
C LYS A 58 17.10 3.59 -4.03
N SER A 59 15.79 3.84 -3.98
CA SER A 59 15.01 4.39 -5.09
C SER A 59 13.80 5.17 -4.59
N ALA A 60 13.59 6.34 -5.18
CA ALA A 60 12.40 7.16 -4.93
C ALA A 60 11.11 6.43 -5.32
N LEU A 61 11.17 5.55 -6.34
CA LEU A 61 10.02 4.74 -6.75
C LEU A 61 9.61 3.75 -5.65
N VAL A 62 10.59 3.05 -5.05
CA VAL A 62 10.35 2.14 -3.92
C VAL A 62 9.76 2.88 -2.73
N ASP A 63 10.30 4.06 -2.40
CA ASP A 63 9.76 4.88 -1.31
C ASP A 63 8.32 5.30 -1.57
N THR A 64 8.01 5.69 -2.81
CA THR A 64 6.67 6.12 -3.24
C THR A 64 5.66 4.98 -3.14
N HIS A 65 5.97 3.79 -3.68
CA HIS A 65 5.10 2.61 -3.55
C HIS A 65 4.92 2.19 -2.09
N GLY A 66 5.99 2.24 -1.29
CA GLY A 66 5.90 1.91 0.14
C GLY A 66 5.04 2.88 0.93
N LYS A 67 5.08 4.19 0.65
CA LYS A 67 4.19 5.19 1.24
C LYS A 67 2.72 4.93 0.88
N VAL A 68 2.42 4.56 -0.37
CA VAL A 68 1.06 4.15 -0.78
C VAL A 68 0.59 2.95 0.04
N ILE A 69 1.42 1.92 0.13
CA ILE A 69 1.11 0.69 0.88
C ILE A 69 0.92 0.98 2.37
N LEU A 70 1.75 1.84 2.96
CA LEU A 70 1.63 2.23 4.36
C LEU A 70 0.35 3.00 4.64
N ASN A 71 0.03 3.98 3.81
CA ASN A 71 -1.24 4.71 3.94
C ASN A 71 -2.41 3.72 3.90
N TRP A 72 -2.37 2.73 3.01
CA TRP A 72 -3.41 1.70 2.93
C TRP A 72 -3.46 0.81 4.16
N ILE A 73 -2.32 0.32 4.65
CA ILE A 73 -2.25 -0.50 5.86
C ILE A 73 -2.83 0.23 7.07
N ILE A 74 -2.45 1.50 7.27
CA ILE A 74 -2.97 2.30 8.38
C ILE A 74 -4.47 2.52 8.20
N SER A 75 -4.93 2.80 6.98
CA SER A 75 -6.36 2.93 6.67
C SER A 75 -7.13 1.65 6.97
N LEU A 76 -6.61 0.48 6.57
CA LEU A 76 -7.20 -0.82 6.88
C LEU A 76 -7.28 -1.07 8.38
N VAL A 77 -6.23 -0.76 9.14
CA VAL A 77 -6.25 -0.90 10.60
C VAL A 77 -7.34 -0.02 11.21
N ILE A 78 -7.50 1.22 10.75
CA ILE A 78 -8.55 2.13 11.22
C ILE A 78 -9.94 1.58 10.85
N TYR A 79 -10.17 1.24 9.58
CA TYR A 79 -11.47 0.75 9.10
C TYR A 79 -11.89 -0.56 9.78
N THR A 80 -10.96 -1.51 9.92
CA THR A 80 -11.23 -2.78 10.62
C THR A 80 -11.49 -2.57 12.10
N THR A 81 -10.79 -1.65 12.75
CA THR A 81 -11.04 -1.29 14.16
C THR A 81 -12.44 -0.68 14.33
N VAL A 82 -12.80 0.30 13.51
CA VAL A 82 -14.12 0.97 13.56
C VAL A 82 -15.24 -0.04 13.30
N LEU A 83 -15.14 -0.84 12.25
CA LEU A 83 -16.14 -1.87 11.94
C LEU A 83 -16.22 -2.95 13.03
N GLY A 84 -15.09 -3.33 13.63
CA GLY A 84 -15.05 -4.26 14.76
C GLY A 84 -15.79 -3.73 15.99
N LEU A 85 -15.60 -2.46 16.33
CA LEU A 85 -16.33 -1.79 17.42
C LEU A 85 -17.83 -1.67 17.11
N MET A 86 -18.19 -1.33 15.87
CA MET A 86 -19.59 -1.29 15.43
C MET A 86 -20.25 -2.67 15.49
N MET A 87 -19.53 -3.72 15.09
CA MET A 87 -20.03 -5.10 15.17
C MET A 87 -20.22 -5.54 16.62
N PHE A 88 -19.23 -5.26 17.48
CA PHE A 88 -19.30 -5.58 18.91
C PHE A 88 -20.48 -4.89 19.59
N THR A 89 -20.67 -3.59 19.38
CA THR A 89 -21.81 -2.83 19.92
C THR A 89 -23.15 -3.33 19.39
N SER A 90 -23.23 -3.66 18.09
CA SER A 90 -24.43 -4.24 17.48
C SER A 90 -24.81 -5.58 18.13
N LEU A 91 -23.81 -6.45 18.38
CA LEU A 91 -24.02 -7.72 19.06
C LEU A 91 -24.57 -7.53 20.48
N LEU A 92 -24.04 -6.59 21.26
CA LEU A 92 -24.54 -6.29 22.62
C LEU A 92 -26.00 -5.79 22.61
N LEU A 93 -26.36 -4.98 21.61
CA LEU A 93 -27.70 -4.41 21.46
C LEU A 93 -28.74 -5.39 20.89
N THR A 94 -28.32 -6.58 20.47
CA THR A 94 -29.21 -7.62 19.93
C THR A 94 -30.28 -8.05 20.92
N ALA A 95 -29.98 -8.00 22.23
CA ALA A 95 -30.93 -8.30 23.31
C ALA A 95 -32.18 -7.38 23.30
N VAL A 96 -32.11 -6.21 22.67
CA VAL A 96 -33.20 -5.22 22.59
C VAL A 96 -33.82 -5.18 21.18
N PHE A 97 -33.61 -6.21 20.35
CA PHE A 97 -34.00 -6.32 18.93
C PHE A 97 -33.42 -5.25 17.98
N ILE A 98 -32.93 -4.12 18.49
CA ILE A 98 -32.37 -3.02 17.70
C ILE A 98 -31.01 -3.39 17.08
N GLY A 99 -30.26 -4.31 17.71
CA GLY A 99 -28.98 -4.80 17.20
C GLY A 99 -29.07 -5.47 15.83
N PHE A 100 -30.19 -6.14 15.51
CA PHE A 100 -30.37 -6.82 14.22
C PHE A 100 -30.35 -5.85 13.02
N VAL A 101 -30.82 -4.62 13.21
CA VAL A 101 -30.84 -3.60 12.14
C VAL A 101 -29.42 -3.15 11.78
N LEU A 102 -28.51 -3.12 12.76
CA LEU A 102 -27.14 -2.65 12.56
C LEU A 102 -26.19 -3.73 12.02
N ILE A 103 -26.48 -5.02 12.27
CA ILE A 103 -25.62 -6.13 11.83
C ILE A 103 -25.49 -6.20 10.31
N ILE A 104 -26.60 -6.05 9.57
CA ILE A 104 -26.62 -6.18 8.10
C ILE A 104 -25.68 -5.16 7.43
N PRO A 105 -25.84 -3.83 7.64
CA PRO A 105 -24.98 -2.85 6.98
C PRO A 105 -23.52 -2.97 7.40
N VAL A 106 -23.23 -3.25 8.69
CA VAL A 106 -21.85 -3.45 9.17
C VAL A 106 -21.20 -4.65 8.51
N THR A 107 -21.94 -5.75 8.35
CA THR A 107 -21.43 -6.96 7.67
C THR A 107 -21.14 -6.67 6.20
N LEU A 108 -22.05 -5.98 5.49
CA LEU A 108 -21.84 -5.61 4.08
C LEU A 108 -20.62 -4.69 3.91
N ALA A 109 -20.45 -3.72 4.80
CA ALA A 109 -19.27 -2.85 4.81
C ALA A 109 -17.98 -3.64 5.06
N GLY A 110 -18.01 -4.60 5.99
CA GLY A 110 -16.88 -5.51 6.24
C GLY A 110 -16.52 -6.36 5.02
N LEU A 111 -17.49 -6.92 4.32
CA LEU A 111 -17.26 -7.69 3.09
C LEU A 111 -16.68 -6.82 1.98
N ALA A 112 -17.19 -5.60 1.79
CA ALA A 112 -16.65 -4.64 0.83
C ALA A 112 -15.21 -4.26 1.16
N LEU A 113 -14.89 -4.07 2.45
CA LEU A 113 -13.52 -3.78 2.89
C LEU A 113 -12.57 -4.95 2.62
N VAL A 114 -13.00 -6.20 2.87
CA VAL A 114 -12.20 -7.40 2.54
C VAL A 114 -11.97 -7.47 1.02
N ALA A 115 -12.99 -7.23 0.21
CA ALA A 115 -12.83 -7.20 -1.25
C ALA A 115 -11.81 -6.15 -1.69
N ALA A 116 -11.85 -4.94 -1.11
CA ALA A 116 -10.87 -3.89 -1.37
C ALA A 116 -9.44 -4.27 -0.92
N ALA A 117 -9.30 -4.88 0.26
CA ALA A 117 -8.02 -5.38 0.79
C ALA A 117 -7.38 -6.45 -0.08
N MET A 118 -8.18 -7.18 -0.86
CA MET A 118 -7.69 -8.14 -1.85
C MET A 118 -7.44 -7.48 -3.22
N ALA A 119 -8.36 -6.67 -3.71
CA ALA A 119 -8.27 -6.10 -5.06
C ALA A 119 -7.15 -5.06 -5.18
N PHE A 120 -7.01 -4.15 -4.22
CA PHE A 120 -6.10 -3.02 -4.35
C PHE A 120 -4.62 -3.43 -4.39
N PRO A 121 -4.12 -4.35 -3.56
CA PRO A 121 -2.75 -4.85 -3.71
C PRO A 121 -2.49 -5.58 -5.01
N ILE A 122 -3.49 -6.27 -5.57
CA ILE A 122 -3.36 -6.92 -6.88
C ILE A 122 -3.22 -5.87 -7.99
N VAL A 123 -4.12 -4.88 -8.03
CA VAL A 123 -4.07 -3.79 -9.02
C VAL A 123 -2.78 -2.98 -8.87
N GLY A 124 -2.40 -2.64 -7.64
CA GLY A 124 -1.16 -1.97 -7.31
C GLY A 124 0.06 -2.75 -7.78
N ALA A 125 0.09 -4.07 -7.59
CA ALA A 125 1.17 -4.93 -8.06
C ALA A 125 1.28 -4.94 -9.59
N ILE A 126 0.15 -5.09 -10.31
CA ILE A 126 0.13 -5.05 -11.78
C ILE A 126 0.67 -3.71 -12.27
N LYS A 127 0.20 -2.60 -11.68
CA LYS A 127 0.64 -1.24 -12.05
C LYS A 127 2.10 -0.97 -11.71
N ALA A 128 2.58 -1.45 -10.56
CA ALA A 128 3.98 -1.34 -10.19
C ALA A 128 4.90 -2.09 -11.16
N ASN A 129 4.46 -3.23 -11.69
CA ASN A 129 5.22 -3.96 -12.72
C ASN A 129 5.32 -3.17 -14.04
N GLU A 130 4.30 -2.35 -14.35
CA GLU A 130 4.30 -1.39 -15.47
C GLU A 130 5.13 -0.12 -15.16
N GLY A 131 5.67 0.03 -13.95
CA GLY A 131 6.36 1.25 -13.50
C GLY A 131 5.41 2.40 -13.15
N ILE A 132 4.12 2.11 -12.96
CA ILE A 132 3.08 3.09 -12.66
C ILE A 132 2.75 3.06 -11.16
N VAL A 133 2.82 4.22 -10.51
CA VAL A 133 2.34 4.39 -9.14
C VAL A 133 0.83 4.53 -9.16
N TRP A 134 0.13 3.53 -8.64
CA TRP A 134 -1.31 3.56 -8.47
C TRP A 134 -1.68 3.79 -7.01
N LEU A 135 -2.38 4.90 -6.75
CA LEU A 135 -2.89 5.23 -5.43
C LEU A 135 -4.09 4.35 -5.11
N TYR A 136 -4.10 3.74 -3.93
CA TYR A 136 -5.20 2.91 -3.51
C TYR A 136 -6.42 3.78 -3.18
N PRO A 137 -7.59 3.49 -3.75
CA PRO A 137 -8.81 4.20 -3.40
C PRO A 137 -9.15 4.06 -1.92
N LEU A 138 -9.91 5.01 -1.36
CA LEU A 138 -10.35 5.03 0.03
C LEU A 138 -9.19 5.08 1.03
N CYS A 139 -8.00 5.44 0.58
CA CYS A 139 -6.82 5.50 1.42
C CYS A 139 -6.72 6.87 2.09
N ILE A 140 -6.45 6.87 3.40
CA ILE A 140 -6.20 8.09 4.17
C ILE A 140 -4.70 8.44 4.02
N PRO A 141 -4.34 9.59 3.44
CA PRO A 141 -2.95 9.91 3.11
C PRO A 141 -2.17 10.43 4.34
N PHE A 142 -1.70 9.52 5.20
CA PHE A 142 -0.83 9.86 6.35
C PHE A 142 0.56 10.32 5.91
N PHE A 143 1.10 9.70 4.87
CA PHE A 143 2.35 10.05 4.21
C PHE A 143 2.06 10.71 2.87
N LYS A 144 2.78 11.78 2.55
CA LYS A 144 2.73 12.41 1.23
C LYS A 144 3.37 11.48 0.20
N VAL A 145 2.64 11.24 -0.88
CA VAL A 145 3.09 10.44 -2.03
C VAL A 145 3.41 11.41 -3.15
N ASP A 146 4.62 11.34 -3.69
CA ASP A 146 5.05 12.24 -4.76
C ASP A 146 4.96 11.52 -6.10
N LEU A 147 4.28 12.10 -7.08
CA LEU A 147 3.98 11.50 -8.39
C LEU A 147 4.63 12.32 -9.52
N PRO A 148 5.09 11.66 -10.60
CA PRO A 148 5.49 12.36 -11.81
C PRO A 148 4.27 13.02 -12.48
N ASP A 149 4.38 14.31 -12.80
CA ASP A 149 3.43 15.03 -13.64
C ASP A 149 3.71 14.78 -15.14
N PRO A 150 2.80 15.17 -16.06
CA PRO A 150 3.03 15.01 -17.50
C PRO A 150 4.27 15.74 -18.06
N SER A 151 4.83 16.68 -17.29
CA SER A 151 6.03 17.44 -17.64
C SER A 151 7.32 16.79 -17.07
N GLY A 152 7.19 15.67 -16.33
CA GLY A 152 8.28 14.97 -15.67
C GLY A 152 8.69 15.54 -14.30
N ASN A 153 7.95 16.51 -13.76
CA ASN A 153 8.20 17.05 -12.43
C ASN A 153 7.55 16.16 -11.37
N VAL A 154 8.20 16.04 -10.21
CA VAL A 154 7.65 15.29 -9.07
C VAL A 154 6.79 16.24 -8.23
N VAL A 155 5.48 15.97 -8.15
CA VAL A 155 4.50 16.78 -7.42
C VAL A 155 3.74 15.93 -6.39
N PRO A 156 3.37 16.49 -5.23
CA PRO A 156 2.63 15.73 -4.22
C PRO A 156 1.23 15.36 -4.73
N ALA A 157 0.82 14.11 -4.53
CA ALA A 157 -0.53 13.64 -4.75
C ALA A 157 -1.52 14.48 -3.91
N ASN A 158 -2.62 14.90 -4.51
CA ASN A 158 -3.62 15.69 -3.83
C ASN A 158 -4.67 14.79 -3.14
N THR A 159 -5.47 15.34 -2.23
CA THR A 159 -6.49 14.55 -1.51
C THR A 159 -7.63 14.04 -2.38
N SER A 160 -7.84 14.60 -3.59
CA SER A 160 -8.86 14.10 -4.52
C SER A 160 -8.41 12.90 -5.37
N THR A 161 -7.14 12.50 -5.28
CA THR A 161 -6.60 11.35 -6.03
C THR A 161 -6.67 10.02 -5.26
N PHE A 162 -7.19 10.02 -4.03
CA PHE A 162 -7.38 8.83 -3.17
C PHE A 162 -8.86 8.49 -2.98
#